data_AF-A0AAN7A4B5-F1
#
_entry.id   AF-A0AAN7A4B5-F1
#
_cell.length_a   1.000
_cell.length_b   1.000
_cell.length_c   1.000
_cell.angle_alpha   90.00
_cell.angle_beta   90.00
_cell.angle_gamma   90.00
#
_symmetry.space_group_name_H-M   'P 1'
#
loop_
_entity.id
_entity.type
_entity.pdbx_description
1 polymer ?
#
loop_
_entity_poly.entity_id
_entity_poly.type
_entity_poly.pdbx_seq_one_letter_code
_entity_poly.pdbx_strand_id
1 'polypeptide(L)'
;MSTTNPPGQDLDSLLASALEPLTKPPSTTATLNNTFTTAVQKFNNLAKQQHEQNKPGEILEGFLWSAWHAVFDAAGKTPVDQQEGLVQFLLELKKHDATVTTKDSGGKEAEVVLDSGHNSKLWKDLPIFGWVARERWNSVSAFAPDSKIGRAEQDGLVGLLARLTGEVAKDINLEKTTGYTHGDFSLYGLWSLREVFEASEEGEGSIYIAADGGLVQGADAQLASRGVNQASFWIIFAGEYLWRLSQANKELDDRTGVPGKHFAERKWTGFNKERWAVWKRGFEKAQDWVVGEEAKEGVKAAVEVMAKLE
;
A
#
# COMPACT_ATOMS: atom_id res chain seq x y z
N MET A 1 19.96 18.19 -27.32
CA MET A 1 19.31 19.46 -26.93
C MET A 1 19.16 19.41 -25.42
N SER A 2 19.78 20.35 -24.72
CA SER A 2 19.82 20.40 -23.26
C SER A 2 18.45 20.85 -22.72
N THR A 3 17.67 19.94 -22.15
CA THR A 3 16.43 20.27 -21.44
C THR A 3 16.76 20.51 -19.97
N THR A 4 17.32 21.68 -19.67
CA THR A 4 17.35 22.18 -18.30
C THR A 4 15.93 22.54 -17.89
N ASN A 5 15.54 22.16 -16.67
CA ASN A 5 14.24 22.52 -16.10
C ASN A 5 14.02 24.05 -16.16
N PRO A 6 12.77 24.51 -16.26
CA PRO A 6 12.47 25.92 -16.07
C PRO A 6 13.11 26.38 -14.73
N PRO A 7 13.79 27.54 -14.71
CA PRO A 7 14.49 27.99 -13.51
C PRO A 7 13.54 28.07 -12.31
N GLY A 8 13.85 27.33 -11.23
CA GLY A 8 13.19 27.49 -9.93
C GLY A 8 12.14 26.45 -9.51
N GLN A 9 11.93 25.35 -10.24
CA GLN A 9 11.13 24.22 -9.73
C GLN A 9 12.03 23.12 -9.15
N ASP A 10 11.84 22.78 -7.87
CA ASP A 10 12.47 21.63 -7.24
C ASP A 10 11.85 20.31 -7.73
N LEU A 11 12.59 19.21 -7.53
CA LEU A 11 12.21 17.87 -7.99
C LEU A 11 10.85 17.43 -7.42
N ASP A 12 10.59 17.73 -6.15
CA ASP A 12 9.37 17.32 -5.46
C ASP A 12 8.13 18.00 -6.07
N SER A 13 8.24 19.29 -6.43
CA SER A 13 7.18 20.03 -7.12
C SER A 13 6.89 19.46 -8.51
N LEU A 14 7.92 19.01 -9.24
CA LEU A 14 7.76 18.39 -10.56
C LEU A 14 7.06 17.03 -10.47
N LEU A 15 7.44 16.20 -9.49
CA LEU A 15 6.80 14.92 -9.22
C LEU A 15 5.34 15.10 -8.78
N ALA A 16 5.06 16.04 -7.88
CA ALA A 16 3.70 16.35 -7.45
C ALA A 16 2.82 16.83 -8.61
N SER A 17 3.34 17.71 -9.48
CA SER A 17 2.61 18.17 -10.67
C SER A 17 2.36 17.06 -11.70
N ALA A 18 3.21 16.03 -11.75
CA ALA A 18 2.98 14.86 -12.59
C ALA A 18 1.81 14.01 -12.08
N LEU A 19 1.57 13.97 -10.77
CA LEU A 19 0.55 13.15 -10.12
C LEU A 19 -0.78 13.90 -9.91
N GLU A 20 -0.79 15.23 -9.84
CA GLU A 20 -2.01 16.02 -9.55
C GLU A 20 -3.23 15.66 -10.43
N PRO A 21 -3.08 15.37 -11.73
CA PRO A 21 -4.23 14.95 -12.54
C PRO A 21 -4.83 13.59 -12.14
N LEU A 22 -4.06 12.74 -11.46
CA LEU A 22 -4.44 11.38 -11.06
C LEU A 22 -5.19 11.34 -9.73
N THR A 23 -5.18 12.44 -8.97
CA THR A 23 -5.89 12.56 -7.68
C THR A 23 -7.33 13.04 -7.84
N LYS A 24 -7.78 13.24 -9.09
CA LYS A 24 -9.11 13.75 -9.44
C LYS A 24 -9.90 12.68 -10.20
N PRO A 25 -11.22 12.58 -10.01
CA PRO A 25 -12.05 11.69 -10.81
C PRO A 25 -11.93 12.02 -12.31
N PRO A 26 -11.71 11.04 -13.20
CA PRO A 26 -11.61 11.30 -14.62
C PRO A 26 -12.94 11.70 -15.22
N SER A 27 -12.93 12.68 -16.13
CA SER A 27 -14.13 13.09 -16.86
C SER A 27 -14.51 12.12 -18.00
N THR A 28 -13.54 11.37 -18.55
CA THR A 28 -13.76 10.30 -19.55
C THR A 28 -12.64 9.25 -19.52
N THR A 29 -12.89 8.05 -20.08
CA THR A 29 -11.87 6.98 -20.24
C THR A 29 -10.70 7.38 -21.15
N ALA A 30 -10.95 8.13 -22.21
CA ALA A 30 -9.90 8.60 -23.12
C ALA A 30 -8.99 9.65 -22.45
N THR A 31 -9.58 10.53 -21.63
CA THR A 31 -8.82 11.46 -20.78
C THR A 31 -7.93 10.68 -19.82
N LEU A 32 -8.47 9.66 -19.16
CA LEU A 32 -7.75 8.85 -18.18
C LEU A 32 -6.48 8.17 -18.75
N ASN A 33 -6.58 7.52 -19.91
CA ASN A 33 -5.44 6.84 -20.55
C ASN A 33 -4.31 7.83 -20.94
N ASN A 34 -4.67 9.01 -21.45
CA ASN A 34 -3.71 10.06 -21.76
C ASN A 34 -3.05 10.62 -20.50
N THR A 35 -3.80 10.73 -19.40
CA THR A 35 -3.29 11.20 -18.11
C THR A 35 -2.23 10.25 -17.54
N PHE A 36 -2.47 8.94 -17.54
CA PHE A 36 -1.48 7.94 -17.09
C PHE A 36 -0.20 7.99 -17.92
N THR A 37 -0.35 7.95 -19.24
CA THR A 37 0.77 8.01 -20.17
C THR A 37 1.63 9.25 -19.95
N THR A 38 0.97 10.41 -19.75
CA THR A 38 1.66 11.67 -19.48
C THR A 38 2.43 11.63 -18.15
N ALA A 39 1.82 11.11 -17.08
CA ALA A 39 2.47 11.00 -15.78
C ALA A 39 3.69 10.06 -15.84
N VAL A 40 3.55 8.90 -16.49
CA VAL A 40 4.65 7.94 -16.68
C VAL A 40 5.79 8.56 -17.50
N GLN A 41 5.48 9.27 -18.58
CA GLN A 41 6.49 9.98 -19.37
C GLN A 41 7.22 11.06 -18.55
N LYS A 42 6.51 11.80 -17.70
CA LYS A 42 7.14 12.78 -16.79
C LYS A 42 8.11 12.11 -15.81
N PHE A 43 7.68 11.03 -15.14
CA PHE A 43 8.56 10.27 -14.23
C PHE A 43 9.80 9.73 -14.96
N ASN A 44 9.63 9.20 -16.16
CA ASN A 44 10.73 8.72 -17.00
C ASN A 44 11.72 9.83 -17.36
N ASN A 45 11.23 11.00 -17.77
CA ASN A 45 12.08 12.12 -18.15
C ASN A 45 12.84 12.67 -16.93
N LEU A 46 12.20 12.74 -15.76
CA LEU A 46 12.85 13.14 -14.52
C LEU A 46 13.92 12.14 -14.09
N ALA A 47 13.64 10.84 -14.19
CA ALA A 47 14.63 9.80 -13.89
C ALA A 47 15.87 9.89 -14.80
N LYS A 48 15.66 10.10 -16.11
CA LYS A 48 16.74 10.31 -17.09
C LYS A 48 17.55 11.57 -16.75
N GLN A 49 16.88 12.68 -16.45
CA GLN A 49 17.54 13.92 -16.10
C GLN A 49 18.37 13.80 -14.83
N GLN A 50 17.84 13.18 -13.78
CA GLN A 50 18.59 12.94 -12.54
C GLN A 50 19.79 12.04 -12.80
N HIS A 51 19.62 11.01 -13.62
CA HIS A 51 20.73 10.15 -14.00
C HIS A 51 21.84 10.91 -14.74
N GLU A 52 21.49 11.79 -15.69
CA GLU A 52 22.46 12.61 -16.43
C GLU A 52 23.19 13.63 -15.54
N GLN A 53 22.57 14.07 -14.44
CA GLN A 53 23.16 15.01 -13.47
C GLN A 53 24.05 14.32 -12.43
N ASN A 54 23.82 13.03 -12.18
CA ASN A 54 24.57 12.24 -11.22
C ASN A 54 25.97 11.86 -11.75
N LYS A 55 26.91 11.60 -10.84
CA LYS A 55 28.24 11.11 -11.26
C LYS A 55 28.14 9.70 -11.82
N PRO A 56 29.05 9.30 -12.73
CA PRO A 56 29.12 7.91 -13.19
C PRO A 56 29.20 6.93 -12.01
N GLY A 57 28.23 6.02 -11.90
CA GLY A 57 28.13 5.05 -10.81
C GLY A 57 27.23 5.44 -9.63
N GLU A 58 26.69 6.67 -9.59
CA GLU A 58 25.69 7.05 -8.59
C GLU A 58 24.29 6.50 -8.95
N ILE A 59 23.66 5.85 -7.98
CA ILE A 59 22.38 5.16 -8.10
C ILE A 59 21.24 6.18 -8.03
N LEU A 60 20.12 5.93 -8.71
CA LEU A 60 18.92 6.79 -8.68
C LEU A 60 18.14 6.73 -7.36
N GLU A 61 18.74 6.23 -6.27
CA GLU A 61 18.04 5.97 -5.01
C GLU A 61 17.38 7.23 -4.42
N GLY A 62 18.10 8.35 -4.37
CA GLY A 62 17.54 9.62 -3.88
C GLY A 62 16.35 10.12 -4.72
N PHE A 63 16.43 9.98 -6.04
CA PHE A 63 15.31 10.31 -6.92
C PHE A 63 14.11 9.39 -6.68
N LEU A 64 14.35 8.08 -6.55
CA LEU A 64 13.29 7.09 -6.26
C LEU A 64 12.63 7.35 -4.91
N TRP A 65 13.40 7.77 -3.92
CA TRP A 65 12.90 8.15 -2.61
C TRP A 65 11.90 9.31 -2.72
N SER A 66 12.27 10.40 -3.39
CA SER A 66 11.37 11.52 -3.69
C SER A 66 10.16 11.08 -4.52
N ALA A 67 10.37 10.25 -5.55
CA ALA A 67 9.29 9.76 -6.42
C ALA A 67 8.23 8.97 -5.66
N TRP A 68 8.63 8.07 -4.76
CA TRP A 68 7.70 7.28 -3.96
C TRP A 68 7.04 8.09 -2.87
N HIS A 69 7.75 9.02 -2.22
CA HIS A 69 7.10 9.98 -1.32
C HIS A 69 6.04 10.81 -2.02
N ALA A 70 6.29 11.30 -3.23
CA ALA A 70 5.29 12.04 -4.00
C ALA A 70 4.04 11.20 -4.27
N VAL A 71 4.18 9.89 -4.57
CA VAL A 71 3.05 8.96 -4.73
C VAL A 71 2.26 8.82 -3.43
N PHE A 72 2.93 8.62 -2.29
CA PHE A 72 2.24 8.50 -0.99
C PHE A 72 1.59 9.81 -0.55
N ASP A 73 2.23 10.96 -0.79
CA ASP A 73 1.66 12.27 -0.50
C ASP A 73 0.44 12.56 -1.37
N ALA A 74 0.45 12.13 -2.64
CA ALA A 74 -0.70 12.20 -3.52
C ALA A 74 -1.84 11.30 -3.02
N ALA A 75 -1.53 10.07 -2.60
CA ALA A 75 -2.51 9.15 -2.03
C ALA A 75 -3.14 9.70 -0.74
N GLY A 76 -2.34 10.30 0.15
CA GLY A 76 -2.82 10.89 1.39
C GLY A 76 -3.70 12.14 1.22
N LYS A 77 -3.67 12.75 0.04
CA LYS A 77 -4.56 13.88 -0.36
C LYS A 77 -5.77 13.43 -1.17
N THR A 78 -5.87 12.14 -1.49
CA THR A 78 -6.92 11.57 -2.35
C THR A 78 -7.82 10.67 -1.51
N PRO A 79 -9.15 10.90 -1.48
CA PRO A 79 -10.10 9.98 -0.86
C PRO A 79 -9.90 8.54 -1.35
N VAL A 80 -9.98 7.56 -0.43
CA VAL A 80 -9.65 6.15 -0.70
C VAL A 80 -10.46 5.56 -1.86
N ASP A 81 -11.69 5.98 -2.04
CA ASP A 81 -12.58 5.59 -3.14
C ASP A 81 -12.15 6.15 -4.51
N GLN A 82 -11.31 7.19 -4.54
CA GLN A 82 -10.87 7.92 -5.74
C GLN A 82 -9.41 7.66 -6.14
N GLN A 83 -8.70 6.75 -5.46
CA GLN A 83 -7.28 6.47 -5.71
C GLN A 83 -6.99 5.61 -6.94
N GLU A 84 -8.00 5.21 -7.70
CA GLU A 84 -7.85 4.35 -8.88
C GLU A 84 -6.80 4.89 -9.86
N GLY A 85 -6.76 6.21 -10.07
CA GLY A 85 -5.80 6.83 -10.96
C GLY A 85 -4.34 6.63 -10.55
N LEU A 86 -4.06 6.64 -9.25
CA LEU A 86 -2.72 6.41 -8.70
C LEU A 86 -2.30 4.93 -8.82
N VAL A 87 -3.24 4.01 -8.59
CA VAL A 87 -3.02 2.57 -8.73
C VAL A 87 -2.70 2.23 -10.18
N GLN A 88 -3.54 2.70 -11.12
CA GLN A 88 -3.32 2.47 -12.55
C GLN A 88 -2.01 3.10 -13.03
N PHE A 89 -1.64 4.28 -12.53
CA PHE A 89 -0.33 4.85 -12.82
C PHE A 89 0.82 3.93 -12.40
N LEU A 90 0.78 3.34 -11.19
CA LEU A 90 1.83 2.41 -10.74
C LEU A 90 1.85 1.13 -11.58
N LEU A 91 0.69 0.60 -11.97
CA LEU A 91 0.59 -0.58 -12.84
C LEU A 91 1.13 -0.29 -14.25
N GLU A 92 0.81 0.87 -14.84
CA GLU A 92 1.35 1.30 -16.13
C GLU A 92 2.86 1.57 -16.04
N LEU A 93 3.33 2.21 -14.97
CA LEU A 93 4.75 2.43 -14.72
C LEU A 93 5.52 1.10 -14.71
N LYS A 94 4.98 0.05 -14.07
CA LYS A 94 5.58 -1.31 -14.08
C LYS A 94 5.63 -1.95 -15.46
N LYS A 95 4.69 -1.65 -16.36
CA LYS A 95 4.69 -2.14 -17.75
C LYS A 95 5.72 -1.42 -18.62
N HIS A 96 6.06 -0.19 -18.25
CA HIS A 96 7.05 0.58 -18.97
C HIS A 96 8.45 0.04 -18.71
N ASP A 97 9.00 -0.62 -19.73
CA ASP A 97 10.41 -0.98 -19.82
C ASP A 97 11.24 0.27 -20.16
N ALA A 98 11.07 1.34 -19.39
CA ALA A 98 11.93 2.51 -19.50
C ALA A 98 13.28 2.14 -18.90
N THR A 99 14.06 1.48 -19.75
CA THR A 99 15.49 1.37 -19.60
C THR A 99 16.03 2.80 -19.62
N VAL A 100 16.29 3.34 -18.43
CA VAL A 100 17.31 4.38 -18.33
C VAL A 100 18.60 3.66 -18.68
N THR A 101 19.09 3.85 -19.90
CA THR A 101 20.36 3.29 -20.35
C THR A 101 21.47 4.30 -20.10
N THR A 102 22.52 3.85 -19.44
CA THR A 102 23.77 4.58 -19.23
C THR A 102 24.77 4.10 -20.26
N LYS A 103 25.84 4.87 -20.53
CA LYS A 103 27.03 4.29 -21.16
C LYS A 103 27.93 3.72 -20.07
N ASP A 104 28.26 2.44 -20.13
CA ASP A 104 29.22 1.79 -19.23
C ASP A 104 30.62 2.42 -19.38
N SER A 105 31.56 1.97 -18.55
CA SER A 105 32.97 2.41 -18.60
C SER A 105 33.66 2.10 -19.95
N GLY A 106 33.05 1.28 -20.82
CA GLY A 106 33.47 0.99 -22.18
C GLY A 106 32.64 1.71 -23.27
N GLY A 107 31.70 2.59 -22.90
CA GLY A 107 30.87 3.36 -23.82
C GLY A 107 29.63 2.64 -24.37
N LYS A 108 29.30 1.43 -23.89
CA LYS A 108 28.12 0.67 -24.32
C LYS A 108 26.89 1.01 -23.49
N GLU A 109 25.73 1.02 -24.13
CA GLU A 109 24.46 1.17 -23.41
C GLU A 109 24.24 0.01 -22.43
N ALA A 110 24.04 0.35 -21.15
CA ALA A 110 23.78 -0.56 -20.05
C ALA A 110 22.58 -0.05 -19.25
N GLU A 111 21.64 -0.93 -18.92
CA GLU A 111 20.48 -0.62 -18.08
C GLU A 111 20.93 -0.13 -16.69
N VAL A 112 20.28 0.91 -16.16
CA VAL A 112 20.44 1.31 -14.76
C VAL A 112 19.92 0.17 -13.90
N VAL A 113 20.86 -0.57 -13.33
CA VAL A 113 20.62 -1.54 -12.26
C VAL A 113 20.80 -0.80 -10.94
N LEU A 114 19.79 -0.83 -10.09
CA LEU A 114 19.88 -0.21 -8.78
C LEU A 114 20.59 -1.17 -7.82
N ASP A 115 21.60 -0.66 -7.11
CA ASP A 115 22.30 -1.41 -6.06
C ASP A 115 21.48 -1.39 -4.77
N SER A 116 20.33 -2.07 -4.81
CA SER A 116 19.51 -2.39 -3.65
C SER A 116 19.74 -3.84 -3.19
N GLY A 117 20.86 -4.46 -3.58
CA GLY A 117 21.16 -5.87 -3.35
C GLY A 117 20.40 -6.87 -4.26
N HIS A 118 19.60 -6.39 -5.22
CA HIS A 118 18.66 -7.24 -5.99
C HIS A 118 18.67 -7.07 -7.51
N ASN A 119 19.62 -6.36 -8.11
CA ASN A 119 19.65 -6.08 -9.54
C ASN A 119 18.28 -5.64 -10.12
N SER A 120 17.59 -4.74 -9.42
CA SER A 120 16.22 -4.34 -9.76
C SER A 120 16.16 -3.44 -11.00
N LYS A 121 15.14 -3.67 -11.84
CA LYS A 121 14.78 -2.79 -12.97
C LYS A 121 13.97 -1.60 -12.47
N LEU A 122 14.29 -0.40 -12.95
CA LEU A 122 13.83 0.89 -12.40
C LEU A 122 12.31 0.97 -12.12
N TRP A 123 11.46 0.45 -12.99
CA TRP A 123 10.00 0.54 -12.81
C TRP A 123 9.30 -0.79 -12.63
N LYS A 124 9.72 -1.82 -13.37
CA LYS A 124 9.12 -3.16 -13.32
C LYS A 124 9.05 -3.70 -11.90
N ASP A 125 10.13 -3.48 -11.14
CA ASP A 125 10.32 -4.04 -9.81
C ASP A 125 9.94 -3.06 -8.69
N LEU A 126 9.48 -1.84 -9.01
CA LEU A 126 9.20 -0.80 -8.00
C LEU A 126 10.29 -0.74 -6.89
N PRO A 127 11.56 -0.56 -7.29
CA PRO A 127 12.71 -0.61 -6.40
C PRO A 127 12.51 0.35 -5.23
N ILE A 128 12.89 -0.07 -4.03
CA ILE A 128 12.77 0.67 -2.75
C ILE A 128 11.35 1.18 -2.39
N PHE A 129 10.33 0.98 -3.23
CA PHE A 129 8.94 1.40 -2.95
C PHE A 129 8.43 0.78 -1.64
N GLY A 130 8.72 -0.52 -1.43
CA GLY A 130 8.36 -1.21 -0.19
C GLY A 130 9.05 -0.64 1.05
N TRP A 131 10.26 -0.12 0.92
CA TRP A 131 10.99 0.52 2.03
C TRP A 131 10.37 1.87 2.38
N VAL A 132 10.06 2.70 1.38
CA VAL A 132 9.36 3.98 1.59
C VAL A 132 7.95 3.74 2.15
N ALA A 133 7.24 2.71 1.66
CA ALA A 133 5.96 2.29 2.22
C ALA A 133 6.10 1.90 3.70
N ARG A 134 7.13 1.14 4.06
CA ARG A 134 7.39 0.71 5.45
C ARG A 134 7.67 1.89 6.37
N GLU A 135 8.44 2.86 5.92
CA GLU A 135 8.75 4.07 6.67
C GLU A 135 7.47 4.84 7.02
N ARG A 136 6.61 5.09 6.01
CA ARG A 136 5.32 5.75 6.23
C ARG A 136 4.41 4.90 7.13
N TRP A 137 4.40 3.58 6.94
CA TRP A 137 3.64 2.64 7.76
C TRP A 137 4.02 2.67 9.24
N ASN A 138 5.29 2.93 9.59
CA ASN A 138 5.72 3.03 11.00
C ASN A 138 4.98 4.09 11.80
N SER A 139 4.33 5.05 11.13
CA SER A 139 3.53 6.10 11.75
C SER A 139 2.01 5.83 11.69
N VAL A 140 1.60 4.72 11.06
CA VAL A 140 0.21 4.26 11.04
C VAL A 140 -0.08 3.55 12.35
N SER A 141 -1.21 3.88 12.96
CA SER A 141 -1.79 3.10 14.05
C SER A 141 -3.30 3.18 13.96
N ALA A 142 -3.95 2.02 14.03
CA ALA A 142 -5.40 1.91 13.97
C ALA A 142 -6.08 2.78 15.03
N PHE A 143 -5.43 2.89 16.19
CA PHE A 143 -5.98 3.50 17.40
C PHE A 143 -5.22 4.71 17.95
N ALA A 144 -4.23 5.24 17.23
CA ALA A 144 -3.64 6.51 17.66
C ALA A 144 -4.73 7.61 17.63
N PRO A 145 -4.84 8.46 18.68
CA PRO A 145 -5.48 9.77 18.55
C PRO A 145 -4.88 10.51 17.35
N ASP A 146 -5.56 11.55 16.84
CA ASP A 146 -5.11 12.30 15.66
C ASP A 146 -3.58 12.50 15.67
N SER A 147 -2.92 11.78 14.76
CA SER A 147 -1.47 11.57 14.83
C SER A 147 -0.72 12.78 14.25
N LYS A 148 0.62 12.77 14.28
CA LYS A 148 1.42 13.76 13.54
C LYS A 148 1.16 13.72 12.01
N ILE A 149 0.76 12.56 11.51
CA ILE A 149 0.32 12.31 10.13
C ILE A 149 -1.21 12.30 10.13
N GLY A 150 -1.85 13.20 9.38
CA GLY A 150 -3.31 13.36 9.41
C GLY A 150 -4.05 12.06 9.06
N ARG A 151 -5.29 11.89 9.56
CA ARG A 151 -6.08 10.65 9.32
C ARG A 151 -6.25 10.33 7.84
N ALA A 152 -6.57 11.35 7.03
CA ALA A 152 -6.69 11.20 5.59
C ALA A 152 -5.39 10.70 4.93
N GLU A 153 -4.23 11.09 5.46
CA GLU A 153 -2.94 10.63 4.94
C GLU A 153 -2.72 9.14 5.25
N GLN A 154 -3.07 8.69 6.46
CA GLN A 154 -2.99 7.26 6.82
C GLN A 154 -3.97 6.42 6.00
N ASP A 155 -5.23 6.84 5.94
CA ASP A 155 -6.26 6.12 5.18
C ASP A 155 -5.90 6.08 3.69
N GLY A 156 -5.35 7.18 3.17
CA GLY A 156 -4.85 7.24 1.81
C GLY A 156 -3.68 6.28 1.54
N LEU A 157 -2.72 6.16 2.46
CA LEU A 157 -1.64 5.18 2.39
C LEU A 157 -2.17 3.74 2.39
N VAL A 158 -3.03 3.40 3.36
CA VAL A 158 -3.58 2.05 3.49
C VAL A 158 -4.43 1.68 2.28
N GLY A 159 -5.28 2.61 1.82
CA GLY A 159 -6.10 2.44 0.62
C GLY A 159 -5.27 2.14 -0.62
N LEU A 160 -4.18 2.90 -0.85
CA LEU A 160 -3.31 2.70 -2.01
C LEU A 160 -2.65 1.32 -1.98
N LEU A 161 -2.08 0.93 -0.84
CA LEU A 161 -1.38 -0.35 -0.69
C LEU A 161 -2.33 -1.54 -0.82
N ALA A 162 -3.54 -1.44 -0.25
CA ALA A 162 -4.57 -2.46 -0.37
C ALA A 162 -5.02 -2.64 -1.83
N ARG A 163 -5.31 -1.54 -2.55
CA ARG A 163 -5.68 -1.59 -3.97
C ARG A 163 -4.57 -2.14 -4.85
N LEU A 164 -3.34 -1.66 -4.68
CA LEU A 164 -2.21 -2.14 -5.45
C LEU A 164 -1.97 -3.64 -5.22
N THR A 165 -2.10 -4.10 -3.97
CA THR A 165 -2.02 -5.53 -3.63
C THR A 165 -3.10 -6.33 -4.34
N GLY A 166 -4.35 -5.87 -4.31
CA GLY A 166 -5.47 -6.53 -4.99
C GLY A 166 -5.27 -6.65 -6.50
N GLU A 167 -4.78 -5.59 -7.15
CA GLU A 167 -4.53 -5.60 -8.59
C GLU A 167 -3.34 -6.49 -8.97
N VAL A 168 -2.22 -6.40 -8.26
CA VAL A 168 -1.03 -7.24 -8.54
C VAL A 168 -1.33 -8.71 -8.27
N ALA A 169 -2.17 -9.01 -7.29
CA ALA A 169 -2.54 -10.38 -6.92
C ALA A 169 -3.34 -11.15 -7.99
N LYS A 170 -3.96 -10.44 -8.95
CA LYS A 170 -4.68 -11.08 -10.07
C LYS A 170 -3.75 -11.93 -10.92
N ASP A 171 -2.48 -11.56 -11.01
CA ASP A 171 -1.46 -12.27 -11.77
C ASP A 171 -0.64 -13.27 -10.93
N ILE A 172 -0.88 -13.34 -9.61
CA ILE A 172 -0.14 -14.23 -8.71
C ILE A 172 -0.76 -15.64 -8.75
N ASN A 173 0.06 -16.63 -9.09
CA ASN A 173 -0.25 -18.04 -8.87
C ASN A 173 0.46 -18.52 -7.61
N LEU A 174 -0.29 -18.78 -6.54
CA LEU A 174 0.26 -19.16 -5.23
C LEU A 174 1.07 -20.47 -5.24
N GLU A 175 0.85 -21.35 -6.20
CA GLU A 175 1.59 -22.61 -6.32
C GLU A 175 2.94 -22.44 -7.05
N LYS A 176 3.04 -21.41 -7.90
CA LYS A 176 4.22 -21.19 -8.76
C LYS A 176 5.08 -20.02 -8.30
N THR A 177 4.49 -19.04 -7.64
CA THR A 177 5.18 -17.84 -7.21
C THR A 177 5.93 -18.12 -5.92
N THR A 178 7.26 -18.15 -6.01
CA THR A 178 8.17 -18.26 -4.87
C THR A 178 8.80 -16.90 -4.56
N GLY A 179 8.94 -16.57 -3.28
CA GLY A 179 9.60 -15.34 -2.83
C GLY A 179 8.71 -14.09 -2.90
N TYR A 180 9.37 -12.93 -2.83
CA TYR A 180 8.71 -11.62 -2.78
C TYR A 180 8.11 -11.23 -4.14
N THR A 181 6.87 -10.77 -4.15
CA THR A 181 6.22 -10.21 -5.34
C THR A 181 6.13 -8.70 -5.22
N HIS A 182 6.74 -7.98 -6.15
CA HIS A 182 6.73 -6.51 -6.16
C HIS A 182 5.33 -5.94 -6.30
N GLY A 183 4.81 -5.34 -5.23
CA GLY A 183 3.46 -4.79 -5.16
C GLY A 183 2.49 -5.61 -4.30
N ASP A 184 2.91 -6.77 -3.81
CA ASP A 184 2.19 -7.52 -2.79
C ASP A 184 2.50 -6.95 -1.39
N PHE A 185 1.54 -6.22 -0.83
CA PHE A 185 1.61 -5.69 0.54
C PHE A 185 0.66 -6.41 1.49
N SER A 186 0.29 -7.66 1.21
CA SER A 186 -0.61 -8.46 2.04
C SER A 186 -0.15 -8.55 3.50
N LEU A 187 1.17 -8.53 3.77
CA LEU A 187 1.73 -8.46 5.11
C LEU A 187 1.19 -7.26 5.93
N TYR A 188 1.03 -6.10 5.30
CA TYR A 188 0.46 -4.93 5.97
C TYR A 188 -1.03 -5.10 6.23
N GLY A 189 -1.76 -5.77 5.34
CA GLY A 189 -3.15 -6.18 5.61
C GLY A 189 -3.28 -7.11 6.80
N LEU A 190 -2.39 -8.09 6.92
CA LEU A 190 -2.32 -8.95 8.10
C LEU A 190 -2.06 -8.13 9.37
N TRP A 191 -1.13 -7.18 9.32
CA TRP A 191 -0.82 -6.33 10.48
C TRP A 191 -1.99 -5.42 10.87
N SER A 192 -2.69 -4.81 9.91
CA SER A 192 -3.90 -4.01 10.19
C SER A 192 -5.00 -4.86 10.83
N LEU A 193 -5.30 -6.03 10.27
CA LEU A 193 -6.34 -6.92 10.79
C LEU A 193 -5.96 -7.46 12.18
N ARG A 194 -4.68 -7.77 12.40
CA ARG A 194 -4.15 -8.19 13.70
C ARG A 194 -4.25 -7.09 14.75
N GLU A 195 -3.85 -5.86 14.41
CA GLU A 195 -3.92 -4.73 15.34
C GLU A 195 -5.36 -4.50 15.81
N VAL A 196 -6.32 -4.62 14.89
CA VAL A 196 -7.73 -4.36 15.17
C VAL A 196 -8.43 -5.52 15.89
N PHE A 197 -8.28 -6.75 15.42
CA PHE A 197 -9.09 -7.89 15.87
C PHE A 197 -8.35 -8.90 16.75
N GLU A 198 -7.04 -8.74 16.96
CA GLU A 198 -6.24 -9.71 17.73
C GLU A 198 -5.46 -9.07 18.91
N ALA A 199 -5.51 -7.76 19.14
CA ALA A 199 -4.79 -7.07 20.22
C ALA A 199 -5.48 -7.23 21.60
N SER A 200 -4.74 -7.27 22.72
CA SER A 200 -5.28 -7.55 24.09
C SER A 200 -4.77 -6.61 25.23
N GLU A 201 -5.24 -6.87 26.46
CA GLU A 201 -5.35 -5.96 27.65
C GLU A 201 -4.05 -5.57 28.33
N GLU A 202 -2.95 -6.26 28.07
CA GLU A 202 -1.76 -6.07 28.90
C GLU A 202 -0.62 -5.40 28.13
N GLY A 203 -0.51 -4.07 28.28
CA GLY A 203 0.59 -3.23 27.77
C GLY A 203 0.12 -1.86 27.32
N GLU A 204 1.05 -0.96 26.98
CA GLU A 204 0.82 0.45 26.55
C GLU A 204 0.06 0.62 25.21
N GLY A 205 -0.91 -0.25 24.91
CA GLY A 205 -1.84 -0.12 23.80
C GLY A 205 -3.27 -0.18 24.33
N SER A 206 -4.04 0.88 24.12
CA SER A 206 -5.47 0.90 24.44
C SER A 206 -6.20 -0.17 23.63
N ILE A 207 -6.98 -1.03 24.28
CA ILE A 207 -7.88 -1.93 23.55
C ILE A 207 -9.19 -1.24 23.30
N TYR A 208 -9.66 -1.44 22.08
CA TYR A 208 -10.97 -0.98 21.68
C TYR A 208 -11.91 -2.16 21.41
N ILE A 209 -11.39 -3.33 21.04
CA ILE A 209 -12.16 -4.46 20.53
C ILE A 209 -11.76 -5.73 21.27
N ALA A 210 -12.74 -6.44 21.82
CA ALA A 210 -12.54 -7.72 22.51
C ALA A 210 -12.34 -8.87 21.51
N ALA A 211 -11.86 -10.02 22.00
CA ALA A 211 -11.57 -11.20 21.18
C ALA A 211 -12.78 -11.75 20.39
N ASP A 212 -14.01 -11.43 20.81
CA ASP A 212 -15.23 -11.82 20.10
C ASP A 212 -15.65 -10.82 19.01
N GLY A 213 -14.97 -9.68 18.89
CA GLY A 213 -15.28 -8.58 17.97
C GLY A 213 -16.14 -7.46 18.57
N GLY A 214 -16.55 -7.57 19.83
CA GLY A 214 -17.33 -6.53 20.52
C GLY A 214 -16.49 -5.33 20.94
N LEU A 215 -17.11 -4.15 21.01
CA LEU A 215 -16.49 -2.96 21.60
C LEU A 215 -16.26 -3.17 23.10
N VAL A 216 -15.06 -2.92 23.60
CA VAL A 216 -14.74 -2.99 25.03
C VAL A 216 -15.50 -1.90 25.80
N GLN A 217 -16.03 -2.25 26.97
CA GLN A 217 -16.77 -1.31 27.80
C GLN A 217 -15.91 -0.09 28.16
N GLY A 218 -16.40 1.11 27.84
CA GLY A 218 -15.70 2.37 28.10
C GLY A 218 -14.65 2.75 27.05
N ALA A 219 -14.47 1.93 26.00
CA ALA A 219 -13.63 2.30 24.87
C ALA A 219 -14.25 3.45 24.05
N ASP A 220 -13.40 4.25 23.43
CA ASP A 220 -13.82 5.29 22.50
C ASP A 220 -14.30 4.66 21.19
N ALA A 221 -15.62 4.61 21.00
CA ALA A 221 -16.26 4.05 19.81
C ALA A 221 -15.83 4.77 18.53
N GLN A 222 -15.56 6.08 18.58
CA GLN A 222 -15.12 6.84 17.41
C GLN A 222 -13.72 6.41 16.99
N LEU A 223 -12.81 6.25 17.94
CA LEU A 223 -11.45 5.80 17.67
C LEU A 223 -11.41 4.34 17.20
N ALA A 224 -12.19 3.48 17.85
CA ALA A 224 -12.40 2.08 17.46
C ALA A 224 -12.90 1.96 16.01
N SER A 225 -13.91 2.76 15.66
CA SER A 225 -14.53 2.75 14.33
C SER A 225 -13.55 3.13 13.23
N ARG A 226 -12.59 4.02 13.52
CA ARG A 226 -11.56 4.38 12.54
C ARG A 226 -10.61 3.22 12.27
N GLY A 227 -10.18 2.51 13.31
CA GLY A 227 -9.32 1.33 13.17
C GLY A 227 -9.99 0.25 12.31
N VAL A 228 -11.26 -0.05 12.61
CA VAL A 228 -12.04 -1.00 11.81
C VAL A 228 -12.25 -0.52 10.37
N ASN A 229 -12.52 0.78 10.17
CA ASN A 229 -12.68 1.33 8.82
C ASN A 229 -11.41 1.12 7.97
N GLN A 230 -10.25 1.44 8.53
CA GLN A 230 -8.97 1.27 7.84
C GLN A 230 -8.67 -0.21 7.54
N ALA A 231 -8.98 -1.11 8.48
CA ALA A 231 -8.88 -2.56 8.24
C ALA A 231 -9.83 -3.02 7.13
N SER A 232 -10.99 -2.37 6.96
CA SER A 232 -11.98 -2.71 5.94
C SER A 232 -11.44 -2.52 4.53
N PHE A 233 -10.54 -1.55 4.29
CA PHE A 233 -9.91 -1.33 2.98
C PHE A 233 -9.18 -2.58 2.46
N TRP A 234 -8.48 -3.31 3.33
CA TRP A 234 -7.79 -4.54 2.94
C TRP A 234 -8.75 -5.63 2.47
N ILE A 235 -9.93 -5.69 3.06
CA ILE A 235 -10.96 -6.66 2.67
C ILE A 235 -11.63 -6.23 1.38
N ILE A 236 -11.99 -4.95 1.26
CA ILE A 236 -12.67 -4.40 0.09
C ILE A 236 -11.79 -4.52 -1.16
N PHE A 237 -10.50 -4.19 -1.06
CA PHE A 237 -9.63 -4.10 -2.23
C PHE A 237 -8.74 -5.31 -2.45
N ALA A 238 -8.32 -6.02 -1.40
CA ALA A 238 -7.44 -7.19 -1.49
C ALA A 238 -8.06 -8.47 -0.90
N GLY A 239 -9.34 -8.46 -0.52
CA GLY A 239 -9.98 -9.56 0.22
C GLY A 239 -9.93 -10.90 -0.50
N GLU A 240 -10.11 -10.92 -1.82
CA GLU A 240 -10.00 -12.16 -2.61
C GLU A 240 -8.61 -12.79 -2.47
N TYR A 241 -7.56 -11.98 -2.54
CA TYR A 241 -6.19 -12.46 -2.39
C TYR A 241 -5.89 -12.90 -0.96
N LEU A 242 -6.28 -12.12 0.04
CA LEU A 242 -6.12 -12.49 1.46
C LEU A 242 -6.87 -13.77 1.81
N TRP A 243 -8.06 -13.97 1.23
CA TRP A 243 -8.81 -15.22 1.36
C TRP A 243 -8.06 -16.38 0.70
N ARG A 244 -7.57 -16.24 -0.54
CA ARG A 244 -6.75 -17.26 -1.22
C ARG A 244 -5.51 -17.64 -0.41
N LEU A 245 -4.80 -16.66 0.15
CA LEU A 245 -3.66 -16.90 1.06
C LEU A 245 -4.08 -17.68 2.30
N SER A 246 -5.24 -17.37 2.87
CA SER A 246 -5.80 -18.05 4.04
C SER A 246 -6.23 -19.48 3.72
N GLN A 247 -6.80 -19.73 2.53
CA GLN A 247 -7.14 -21.07 2.07
C GLN A 247 -5.89 -21.93 1.84
N ALA A 248 -4.82 -21.32 1.34
CA ALA A 248 -3.53 -21.97 1.10
C ALA A 248 -2.67 -22.14 2.37
N ASN A 249 -3.12 -21.65 3.53
CA ASN A 249 -2.33 -21.59 4.77
C ASN A 249 -0.95 -20.96 4.55
N LYS A 250 -0.89 -19.82 3.86
CA LYS A 250 0.37 -19.15 3.55
C LYS A 250 1.10 -18.75 4.83
N GLU A 251 2.27 -19.33 5.05
CA GLU A 251 3.21 -18.92 6.09
C GLU A 251 4.04 -17.72 5.65
N LEU A 252 4.47 -16.93 6.62
CA LEU A 252 5.35 -15.78 6.45
C LEU A 252 6.60 -15.96 7.31
N ASP A 253 7.73 -15.50 6.78
CA ASP A 253 9.03 -15.64 7.41
C ASP A 253 9.20 -14.73 8.63
N ASP A 254 10.29 -14.94 9.38
CA ASP A 254 10.80 -14.06 10.43
C ASP A 254 9.80 -13.66 11.51
N ARG A 255 8.84 -14.54 11.81
CA ARG A 255 7.77 -14.31 12.80
C ARG A 255 6.91 -13.08 12.48
N THR A 256 6.90 -12.61 11.24
CA THR A 256 6.13 -11.43 10.84
C THR A 256 4.62 -11.69 10.85
N GLY A 257 4.22 -12.95 10.67
CA GLY A 257 2.84 -13.42 10.67
C GLY A 257 2.31 -13.94 12.01
N VAL A 258 3.00 -13.73 13.14
CA VAL A 258 2.52 -14.20 14.46
C VAL A 258 1.14 -13.60 14.82
N PRO A 259 0.33 -14.33 15.62
CA PRO A 259 -0.96 -13.82 16.09
C PRO A 259 -0.80 -12.61 16.99
N GLY A 260 -1.88 -11.82 17.10
CA GLY A 260 -2.02 -10.83 18.17
C GLY A 260 -2.22 -11.50 19.53
N LYS A 261 -2.14 -10.70 20.59
CA LYS A 261 -2.12 -11.19 21.97
C LYS A 261 -3.37 -11.98 22.38
N HIS A 262 -4.56 -11.67 21.85
CA HIS A 262 -5.78 -12.43 22.13
C HIS A 262 -5.70 -13.91 21.71
N PHE A 263 -4.79 -14.20 20.77
CA PHE A 263 -4.62 -15.50 20.17
C PHE A 263 -3.16 -15.94 20.27
N ALA A 264 -2.42 -15.46 21.28
CA ALA A 264 -0.98 -15.72 21.42
C ALA A 264 -0.64 -17.21 21.57
N GLU A 265 -1.59 -18.01 22.05
CA GLU A 265 -1.49 -19.47 22.14
C GLU A 265 -1.62 -20.18 20.79
N ARG A 266 -2.14 -19.48 19.77
CA ARG A 266 -2.27 -20.00 18.41
C ARG A 266 -0.90 -20.04 17.74
N LYS A 267 -0.64 -21.12 17.02
CA LYS A 267 0.63 -21.31 16.29
C LYS A 267 0.60 -20.69 14.89
N TRP A 268 -0.13 -19.59 14.71
CA TRP A 268 -0.24 -18.95 13.40
C TRP A 268 1.09 -18.28 13.02
N THR A 269 1.52 -18.51 11.79
CA THR A 269 2.76 -17.95 11.19
C THR A 269 2.46 -17.09 9.97
N GLY A 270 1.19 -16.84 9.67
CA GLY A 270 0.75 -16.11 8.48
C GLY A 270 -0.77 -16.13 8.32
N PHE A 271 -1.22 -16.38 7.10
CA PHE A 271 -2.64 -16.47 6.73
C PHE A 271 -3.13 -17.90 6.88
N ASN A 272 -4.31 -18.07 7.49
CA ASN A 272 -4.97 -19.37 7.57
C ASN A 272 -6.48 -19.19 7.77
N LYS A 273 -7.24 -20.27 7.55
CA LYS A 273 -8.71 -20.25 7.59
C LYS A 273 -9.27 -19.87 8.96
N GLU A 274 -8.61 -20.28 10.03
CA GLU A 274 -9.07 -19.96 11.39
C GLU A 274 -8.93 -18.47 11.69
N ARG A 275 -7.79 -17.90 11.32
CA ARG A 275 -7.51 -16.47 11.46
C ARG A 275 -8.45 -15.61 10.61
N TRP A 276 -8.73 -16.05 9.39
CA TRP A 276 -9.75 -15.44 8.54
C TRP A 276 -11.12 -15.39 9.22
N ALA A 277 -11.54 -16.49 9.85
CA ALA A 277 -12.82 -16.54 10.58
C ALA A 277 -12.87 -15.59 11.78
N VAL A 278 -11.74 -15.35 12.46
CA VAL A 278 -11.64 -14.33 13.51
C VAL A 278 -11.89 -12.93 12.94
N TRP A 279 -11.22 -12.56 11.85
CA TRP A 279 -11.40 -11.26 11.21
C TRP A 279 -12.82 -11.06 10.70
N LYS A 280 -13.41 -12.09 10.08
CA LYS A 280 -14.80 -12.06 9.63
C LYS A 280 -15.78 -11.80 10.77
N ARG A 281 -15.65 -12.55 11.86
CA ARG A 281 -16.48 -12.33 13.07
C ARG A 281 -16.28 -10.92 13.63
N GLY A 282 -15.04 -10.44 13.63
CA GLY A 282 -14.69 -9.08 14.03
C GLY A 282 -15.48 -8.03 13.26
N PHE A 283 -15.50 -8.10 11.93
CA PHE A 283 -16.30 -7.20 11.09
C PHE A 283 -17.80 -7.39 11.29
N GLU A 284 -18.29 -8.63 11.39
CA GLU A 284 -19.71 -8.91 11.63
C GLU A 284 -20.21 -8.24 12.91
N LYS A 285 -19.44 -8.34 14.00
CA LYS A 285 -19.73 -7.69 15.28
C LYS A 285 -19.54 -6.18 15.26
N ALA A 286 -18.57 -5.69 14.49
CA ALA A 286 -18.33 -4.26 14.36
C ALA A 286 -19.57 -3.49 13.87
N GLN A 287 -20.41 -4.12 13.03
CA GLN A 287 -21.67 -3.51 12.57
C GLN A 287 -22.60 -3.04 13.70
N ASP A 288 -22.52 -3.67 14.89
CA ASP A 288 -23.38 -3.34 16.02
C ASP A 288 -22.96 -2.05 16.74
N TRP A 289 -21.70 -1.62 16.58
CA TRP A 289 -21.12 -0.57 17.41
C TRP A 289 -20.34 0.52 16.67
N VAL A 290 -19.99 0.32 15.39
CA VAL A 290 -19.25 1.36 14.64
C VAL A 290 -20.09 2.63 14.45
N VAL A 291 -19.40 3.76 14.56
CA VAL A 291 -19.94 5.11 14.41
C VAL A 291 -19.24 5.85 13.28
N GLY A 292 -19.97 6.79 12.66
CA GLY A 292 -19.54 7.48 11.45
C GLY A 292 -19.93 6.72 10.18
N GLU A 293 -20.36 7.45 9.14
CA GLU A 293 -20.90 6.84 7.92
C GLU A 293 -19.83 6.04 7.16
N GLU A 294 -18.61 6.58 7.02
CA GLU A 294 -17.51 5.89 6.35
C GLU A 294 -17.20 4.53 6.99
N ALA A 295 -17.13 4.46 8.33
CA ALA A 295 -16.87 3.21 9.03
C ALA A 295 -18.03 2.21 8.90
N LYS A 296 -19.29 2.67 8.96
CA LYS A 296 -20.46 1.81 8.76
C LYS A 296 -20.48 1.22 7.34
N GLU A 297 -20.23 2.05 6.33
CA GLU A 297 -20.19 1.63 4.93
C GLU A 297 -19.03 0.66 4.68
N GLY A 298 -17.83 1.00 5.17
CA GLY A 298 -16.64 0.16 5.05
C GLY A 298 -16.80 -1.22 5.70
N VAL A 299 -17.30 -1.28 6.94
CA VAL A 299 -17.58 -2.54 7.62
C VAL A 299 -18.61 -3.37 6.88
N LYS A 300 -19.73 -2.76 6.47
CA LYS A 300 -20.77 -3.46 5.71
C LYS A 300 -20.20 -4.04 4.41
N ALA A 301 -19.44 -3.25 3.66
CA ALA A 301 -18.80 -3.70 2.42
C ALA A 301 -17.81 -4.85 2.68
N ALA A 302 -17.00 -4.78 3.73
CA ALA A 302 -16.08 -5.86 4.11
C ALA A 302 -16.83 -7.16 4.44
N VAL A 303 -17.92 -7.11 5.22
CA VAL A 303 -18.75 -8.28 5.52
C VAL A 303 -19.33 -8.88 4.24
N GLU A 304 -19.86 -8.05 3.34
CA GLU A 304 -20.41 -8.50 2.06
C GLU A 304 -19.36 -9.16 1.16
N VAL A 305 -18.14 -8.60 1.10
CA VAL A 305 -17.03 -9.20 0.34
C VAL A 305 -16.64 -10.55 0.95
N MET A 306 -16.45 -10.62 2.26
CA MET A 306 -16.10 -11.89 2.94
C MET A 306 -17.17 -12.95 2.75
N ALA A 307 -18.45 -12.58 2.77
CA ALA A 307 -19.57 -13.50 2.54
C ALA A 307 -19.62 -14.02 1.09
N LYS A 308 -19.19 -13.23 0.10
CA LYS A 308 -19.14 -13.66 -1.31
C LYS A 308 -17.98 -14.62 -1.62
N LEU A 309 -16.92 -14.58 -0.81
CA LEU A 309 -15.72 -15.40 -1.01
C LEU A 309 -15.84 -16.80 -0.39
N GLU A 310 -16.85 -17.05 0.45
CA GLU A 310 -17.10 -18.34 1.13
C GLU A 310 -18.28 -19.09 0.51
#